data_AF-A0A9N8PML9-F1
#
_entry.id   AF-A0A9N8PML9-F1
#
_cell.length_a   1.000
_cell.length_b   1.000
_cell.length_c   1.000
_cell.angle_alpha   90.00
_cell.angle_beta   90.00
_cell.angle_gamma   90.00
#
_symmetry.space_group_name_H-M   'P 1'
#
loop_
_entity.id
_entity.type
_entity.pdbx_description
1 polymer ?
#
loop_
_entity_poly.entity_id
_entity_poly.type
_entity_poly.pdbx_seq_one_letter_code
_entity_poly.pdbx_strand_id
1 'polypeptide(L)'
;FVVEANHRGSFEDLYLALLAAFQESEEAYKICVTSARANAAVYNRADRMKYLLDEGHIDIDKIELAALLVSRGWDINQRQFIHGTYKFPANHESDKKLVQLVCRDDEMVRWCLKHGAIVDETDETLLADVASFGSTDTFKLLREHGAPISDSTLHNDAWRARPEMVTFLVDEIGLA
;
A
#
# COMPACT_ATOMS: atom_id res chain seq x y z
N PHE A 1 -33.52 -0.66 -2.10
CA PHE A 1 -33.54 -1.33 -0.79
C PHE A 1 -32.15 -1.86 -0.40
N VAL A 2 -31.57 -2.80 -1.16
CA VAL A 2 -30.25 -3.42 -0.86
C VAL A 2 -29.11 -2.39 -0.73
N VAL A 3 -28.98 -1.45 -1.66
CA VAL A 3 -27.93 -0.40 -1.64
C VAL A 3 -28.05 0.54 -0.43
N GLU A 4 -29.28 0.77 0.05
CA GLU A 4 -29.58 1.70 1.14
C GLU A 4 -29.30 1.09 2.51
N ALA A 5 -29.57 -0.22 2.67
CA ALA A 5 -29.18 -1.01 3.84
C ALA A 5 -27.65 -1.03 4.01
N ASN A 6 -26.91 -1.20 2.91
CA ASN A 6 -25.44 -1.17 2.91
C ASN A 6 -24.86 0.20 3.30
N HIS A 7 -25.62 1.29 3.07
CA HIS A 7 -25.16 2.65 3.31
C HIS A 7 -25.33 3.11 4.77
N ARG A 8 -26.37 2.68 5.48
CA ARG A 8 -26.70 3.19 6.84
C ARG A 8 -26.97 2.12 7.90
N GLY A 9 -27.06 0.85 7.53
CA GLY A 9 -27.42 -0.22 8.44
C GLY A 9 -26.35 -0.59 9.47
N SER A 10 -26.64 -1.61 10.26
CA SER A 10 -25.76 -2.38 11.16
C SER A 10 -25.01 -3.50 10.42
N PHE A 11 -24.20 -4.30 11.12
CA PHE A 11 -23.59 -5.50 10.52
C PHE A 11 -24.65 -6.48 10.00
N GLU A 12 -25.72 -6.69 10.78
CA GLU A 12 -26.83 -7.57 10.45
C GLU A 12 -27.52 -7.14 9.14
N ASP A 13 -27.65 -5.83 8.93
CA ASP A 13 -28.26 -5.29 7.70
C ASP A 13 -27.42 -5.57 6.45
N LEU A 14 -26.08 -5.60 6.57
CA LEU A 14 -25.20 -5.98 5.47
C LEU A 14 -25.33 -7.47 5.16
N TYR A 15 -25.37 -8.33 6.19
CA TYR A 15 -25.56 -9.76 6.02
C TYR A 15 -26.88 -10.09 5.32
N LEU A 16 -27.98 -9.48 5.79
CA LEU A 16 -29.30 -9.65 5.18
C LEU A 16 -29.35 -9.10 3.74
N ALA A 17 -28.69 -7.98 3.46
CA ALA A 17 -28.61 -7.42 2.12
C ALA A 17 -27.86 -8.35 1.14
N LEU A 18 -26.75 -8.96 1.58
CA LEU A 18 -25.99 -9.93 0.77
C LEU A 18 -26.81 -11.20 0.52
N LEU A 19 -27.49 -11.73 1.54
CA LEU A 19 -28.36 -12.90 1.40
C LEU A 19 -29.53 -12.63 0.44
N ALA A 20 -30.21 -11.50 0.58
CA ALA A 20 -31.31 -11.13 -0.31
C ALA A 20 -30.84 -10.98 -1.76
N ALA A 21 -29.69 -10.34 -1.98
CA ALA A 21 -29.11 -10.17 -3.31
C ALA A 21 -28.69 -11.51 -3.93
N PHE A 22 -28.14 -12.43 -3.14
CA PHE A 22 -27.80 -13.80 -3.58
C PHE A 22 -29.05 -14.59 -4.01
N GLN A 23 -30.15 -14.45 -3.27
CA GLN A 23 -31.42 -15.09 -3.60
C GLN A 23 -32.07 -14.52 -4.87
N GLU A 24 -31.81 -13.25 -5.18
CA GLU A 24 -32.34 -12.58 -6.35
C GLU A 24 -31.59 -13.00 -7.64
N SER A 25 -30.27 -12.81 -7.68
CA SER A 25 -29.43 -13.25 -8.80
C SER A 25 -27.94 -13.11 -8.52
N GLU A 26 -27.10 -13.77 -9.33
CA GLU A 26 -25.64 -13.61 -9.26
C GLU A 26 -25.21 -12.16 -9.56
N GLU A 27 -25.87 -11.50 -10.51
CA GLU A 27 -25.63 -10.09 -10.84
C GLU A 27 -26.00 -9.16 -9.68
N ALA A 28 -27.15 -9.38 -9.04
CA ALA A 28 -27.59 -8.60 -7.88
C ALA A 28 -26.61 -8.77 -6.72
N TYR A 29 -26.15 -10.00 -6.47
CA TYR A 29 -25.11 -10.28 -5.47
C TYR A 29 -23.81 -9.53 -5.75
N LYS A 30 -23.29 -9.58 -6.98
CA LYS A 30 -22.06 -8.86 -7.37
C LYS A 30 -22.17 -7.35 -7.18
N ILE A 31 -23.33 -6.77 -7.55
CA ILE A 31 -23.61 -5.34 -7.34
C ILE A 31 -23.65 -5.01 -5.85
N CYS A 32 -24.30 -5.86 -5.04
CA CYS A 32 -24.40 -5.69 -3.59
C CYS A 32 -23.03 -5.74 -2.92
N VAL A 33 -22.20 -6.73 -3.25
CA VAL A 33 -20.81 -6.86 -2.76
C VAL A 33 -19.97 -5.64 -3.15
N THR A 34 -20.04 -5.20 -4.41
CA THR A 34 -19.31 -4.02 -4.90
C THR A 34 -19.72 -2.76 -4.14
N SER A 35 -21.01 -2.57 -3.91
CA SER A 35 -21.55 -1.44 -3.13
C SER A 35 -21.15 -1.51 -1.66
N ALA A 36 -21.22 -2.69 -1.03
CA ALA A 36 -20.82 -2.91 0.35
C ALA A 36 -19.33 -2.61 0.55
N ARG A 37 -18.47 -3.09 -0.35
CA ARG A 37 -17.04 -2.77 -0.38
C ARG A 37 -16.79 -1.26 -0.49
N ALA A 38 -17.42 -0.62 -1.48
CA ALA A 38 -17.27 0.81 -1.69
C ALA A 38 -17.69 1.63 -0.46
N ASN A 39 -18.81 1.27 0.18
CA ASN A 39 -19.31 1.93 1.39
C ASN A 39 -18.43 1.69 2.61
N ALA A 40 -17.95 0.45 2.81
CA ALA A 40 -17.03 0.15 3.91
C ALA A 40 -15.76 1.01 3.83
N ALA A 41 -15.27 1.26 2.61
CA ALA A 41 -14.18 2.19 2.36
C ALA A 41 -14.58 3.68 2.53
N VAL A 42 -15.74 4.14 2.01
CA VAL A 42 -16.21 5.55 2.21
C VAL A 42 -16.22 5.88 3.70
N TYR A 43 -16.82 4.99 4.50
CA TYR A 43 -17.21 5.28 5.87
C TYR A 43 -16.22 4.73 6.91
N ASN A 44 -15.03 4.33 6.48
CA ASN A 44 -13.97 3.76 7.32
C ASN A 44 -14.48 2.65 8.26
N ARG A 45 -15.33 1.76 7.73
CA ARG A 45 -15.94 0.66 8.47
C ARG A 45 -15.06 -0.58 8.38
N ALA A 46 -13.97 -0.57 9.16
CA ALA A 46 -12.97 -1.64 9.17
C ALA A 46 -13.56 -3.03 9.52
N ASP A 47 -14.57 -3.06 10.39
CA ASP A 47 -15.36 -4.24 10.76
C ASP A 47 -15.99 -4.92 9.55
N ARG A 48 -16.62 -4.13 8.68
CA ARG A 48 -17.28 -4.63 7.47
C ARG A 48 -16.31 -5.01 6.38
N MET A 49 -15.25 -4.20 6.20
CA MET A 49 -14.20 -4.53 5.24
C MET A 49 -13.54 -5.86 5.61
N LYS A 50 -13.28 -6.06 6.91
CA LYS A 50 -12.76 -7.32 7.44
C LYS A 50 -13.71 -8.50 7.16
N TYR A 51 -15.00 -8.35 7.42
CA TYR A 51 -15.98 -9.40 7.13
C TYR A 51 -16.01 -9.81 5.65
N LEU A 52 -16.07 -8.83 4.74
CA LEU A 52 -16.09 -9.10 3.30
C LEU A 52 -14.82 -9.85 2.82
N LEU A 53 -13.68 -9.57 3.45
CA LEU A 53 -12.41 -10.26 3.18
C LEU A 53 -12.36 -11.66 3.79
N ASP A 54 -12.70 -11.80 5.06
CA ASP A 54 -12.62 -13.07 5.80
C ASP A 54 -13.55 -14.13 5.19
N GLU A 55 -14.76 -13.72 4.76
CA GLU A 55 -15.74 -14.60 4.11
C GLU A 55 -15.51 -14.77 2.60
N GLY A 56 -14.42 -14.19 2.06
CA GLY A 56 -14.05 -14.30 0.64
C GLY A 56 -15.08 -13.69 -0.31
N HIS A 57 -15.90 -12.75 0.14
CA HIS A 57 -16.86 -12.03 -0.70
C HIS A 57 -16.15 -11.06 -1.64
N ILE A 58 -15.00 -10.54 -1.23
CA ILE A 58 -14.11 -9.73 -2.05
C ILE A 58 -12.70 -10.29 -1.98
N ASP A 59 -12.05 -10.31 -3.13
CA ASP A 59 -10.58 -10.39 -3.21
C ASP A 59 -10.10 -8.94 -3.42
N ILE A 60 -9.20 -8.45 -2.58
CA ILE A 60 -8.71 -7.07 -2.69
C ILE A 60 -7.38 -7.06 -3.40
N ASP A 61 -7.38 -6.47 -4.59
CA ASP A 61 -6.17 -5.91 -5.16
C ASP A 61 -5.78 -4.67 -4.34
N LYS A 62 -4.57 -4.70 -3.76
CA LYS A 62 -3.98 -3.60 -2.97
C LYS A 62 -4.00 -2.26 -3.72
N ILE A 63 -3.86 -2.27 -5.06
CA ILE A 63 -3.89 -1.08 -5.92
C ILE A 63 -5.32 -0.57 -6.03
N GLU A 64 -6.31 -1.45 -6.21
CA GLU A 64 -7.71 -1.05 -6.28
C GLU A 64 -8.17 -0.40 -4.95
N LEU A 65 -7.74 -0.96 -3.82
CA LEU A 65 -8.01 -0.38 -2.51
C LEU A 65 -7.34 1.00 -2.35
N ALA A 66 -6.07 1.14 -2.71
CA ALA A 66 -5.37 2.43 -2.62
C ALA A 66 -5.99 3.48 -3.54
N ALA A 67 -6.38 3.10 -4.76
CA ALA A 67 -7.08 3.98 -5.70
C ALA A 67 -8.43 4.44 -5.16
N LEU A 68 -9.19 3.54 -4.53
CA LEU A 68 -10.45 3.89 -3.88
C LEU A 68 -10.22 4.89 -2.75
N LEU A 69 -9.21 4.69 -1.90
CA LEU A 69 -8.89 5.63 -0.81
C LEU A 69 -8.51 7.02 -1.34
N VAL A 70 -7.60 7.09 -2.31
CA VAL A 70 -7.18 8.36 -2.93
C VAL A 70 -8.38 9.07 -3.57
N SER A 71 -9.28 8.35 -4.25
CA SER A 71 -10.50 8.92 -4.85
C SER A 71 -11.45 9.57 -3.83
N ARG A 72 -11.27 9.26 -2.53
CA ARG A 72 -12.06 9.80 -1.42
C ARG A 72 -11.32 10.86 -0.61
N GLY A 73 -10.19 11.34 -1.12
CA GLY A 73 -9.39 12.38 -0.47
C GLY A 73 -8.42 11.85 0.58
N TRP A 74 -8.14 10.54 0.60
CA TRP A 74 -7.02 10.03 1.39
C TRP A 74 -5.70 10.57 0.82
N ASP A 75 -4.90 11.19 1.68
CA ASP A 75 -3.62 11.78 1.29
C ASP A 75 -2.55 10.70 1.18
N ILE A 76 -2.07 10.45 -0.04
CA ILE A 76 -1.03 9.47 -0.33
C ILE A 76 0.33 9.80 0.32
N ASN A 77 0.54 11.08 0.65
CA ASN A 77 1.74 11.58 1.31
C ASN A 77 1.59 11.68 2.82
N GLN A 78 0.43 11.29 3.38
CA GLN A 78 0.27 11.27 4.81
C GLN A 78 1.31 10.32 5.41
N ARG A 79 2.06 10.81 6.39
CA ARG A 79 2.96 9.96 7.14
C ARG A 79 2.17 9.22 8.20
N GLN A 80 2.33 7.91 8.26
CA GLN A 80 1.68 7.07 9.24
C GLN A 80 2.68 6.61 10.29
N PHE A 81 2.29 6.80 11.54
CA PHE A 81 3.04 6.29 12.68
C PHE A 81 2.92 4.76 12.73
N ILE A 82 4.03 4.06 12.55
CA ILE A 82 4.06 2.60 12.59
C ILE A 82 4.45 2.18 14.00
N HIS A 83 3.48 1.69 14.79
CA HIS A 83 3.82 0.97 16.01
C HIS A 83 4.49 -0.36 15.65
N GLY A 84 5.63 -0.64 16.28
CA GLY A 84 6.56 -1.74 15.94
C GLY A 84 5.97 -3.15 16.03
N THR A 85 5.11 -3.52 15.09
CA THR A 85 4.65 -4.90 14.85
C THR A 85 5.47 -5.59 13.77
N TYR A 86 6.13 -4.84 12.89
CA TYR A 86 7.16 -5.36 11.98
C TYR A 86 8.53 -5.28 12.66
N LYS A 87 9.04 -6.44 13.11
CA LYS A 87 10.42 -6.58 13.63
C LYS A 87 11.44 -6.33 12.51
N PHE A 88 11.66 -5.07 12.17
CA PHE A 88 12.89 -4.64 11.49
C PHE A 88 13.97 -4.39 12.54
N PRO A 89 15.22 -4.84 12.32
CA PRO A 89 16.31 -4.50 13.20
C PRO A 89 16.74 -3.05 12.89
N ALA A 90 16.10 -2.09 13.56
CA ALA A 90 16.60 -0.74 13.90
C ALA A 90 15.41 0.18 14.28
N ASN A 91 15.13 0.29 15.57
CA ASN A 91 15.03 1.49 16.41
C ASN A 91 14.54 2.84 15.84
N HIS A 92 13.87 2.92 14.71
CA HIS A 92 13.29 4.16 14.23
C HIS A 92 11.78 4.06 14.22
N GLU A 93 11.18 4.55 15.31
CA GLU A 93 9.84 5.12 15.27
C GLU A 93 9.87 6.22 14.21
N SER A 94 9.50 5.87 12.97
CA SER A 94 9.45 6.83 11.87
C SER A 94 8.07 6.83 11.25
N ASP A 95 7.52 8.04 11.18
CA ASP A 95 6.34 8.36 10.41
C ASP A 95 6.67 8.15 8.92
N LYS A 96 6.14 7.07 8.32
CA LYS A 96 6.43 6.71 6.92
C LYS A 96 5.28 7.04 5.98
N LYS A 97 5.60 7.52 4.78
CA LYS A 97 4.67 7.64 3.65
C LYS A 97 4.38 6.26 3.05
N LEU A 98 3.29 6.14 2.29
CA LEU A 98 2.92 4.87 1.65
C LEU A 98 4.04 4.32 0.76
N VAL A 99 4.69 5.19 -0.03
CA VAL A 99 5.80 4.80 -0.93
C VAL A 99 6.96 4.12 -0.19
N GLN A 100 7.21 4.50 1.08
CA GLN A 100 8.25 3.87 1.91
C GLN A 100 7.80 2.52 2.47
N LEU A 101 6.51 2.34 2.74
CA LEU A 101 5.94 1.07 3.20
C LEU A 101 5.93 0.00 2.10
N VAL A 102 5.68 0.43 0.87
CA VAL A 102 5.50 -0.45 -0.29
C VAL A 102 6.72 -0.51 -1.19
N CYS A 103 7.88 -0.01 -0.75
CA CYS A 103 9.11 0.12 -1.55
C CYS A 103 9.67 -1.21 -2.10
N ARG A 104 9.15 -2.36 -1.67
CA ARG A 104 9.47 -3.70 -2.16
C ARG A 104 8.61 -4.17 -3.33
N ASP A 105 7.60 -3.38 -3.68
CA ASP A 105 6.52 -3.73 -4.57
C ASP A 105 6.53 -2.77 -5.74
N ASP A 106 7.30 -3.11 -6.77
CA ASP A 106 7.58 -2.25 -7.92
C ASP A 106 6.30 -1.71 -8.56
N GLU A 107 5.24 -2.53 -8.63
CA GLU A 107 3.96 -2.14 -9.20
C GLU A 107 3.28 -1.07 -8.33
N MET A 108 3.26 -1.28 -7.01
CA MET A 108 2.69 -0.33 -6.06
C MET A 108 3.48 0.96 -5.99
N VAL A 109 4.82 0.91 -6.09
CA VAL A 109 5.67 2.10 -6.15
C VAL A 109 5.35 2.94 -7.39
N ARG A 110 5.30 2.30 -8.58
CA ARG A 110 4.91 2.99 -9.83
C ARG A 110 3.52 3.61 -9.71
N TRP A 111 2.58 2.88 -9.11
CA TRP A 111 1.24 3.39 -8.86
C TRP A 111 1.27 4.62 -7.94
N CYS A 112 2.00 4.57 -6.83
CA CYS A 112 2.12 5.69 -5.89
C CYS A 112 2.67 6.95 -6.58
N LEU A 113 3.77 6.83 -7.30
CA LEU A 113 4.41 7.94 -8.00
C LEU A 113 3.48 8.56 -9.05
N LYS A 114 2.77 7.72 -9.82
CA LYS A 114 1.78 8.17 -10.82
C LYS A 114 0.62 8.94 -10.19
N HIS A 115 0.28 8.67 -8.93
CA HIS A 115 -0.85 9.29 -8.23
C HIS A 115 -0.42 10.37 -7.21
N GLY A 116 0.77 10.95 -7.39
CA GLY A 116 1.20 12.13 -6.64
C GLY A 116 1.91 11.84 -5.33
N ALA A 117 2.45 10.63 -5.15
CA ALA A 117 3.42 10.39 -4.09
C ALA A 117 4.66 11.26 -4.32
N ILE A 118 5.02 12.04 -3.32
CA ILE A 118 6.17 12.92 -3.28
C ILE A 118 7.32 12.13 -2.67
N VAL A 119 8.48 12.18 -3.32
CA VAL A 119 9.74 11.65 -2.80
C VAL A 119 10.73 12.81 -2.76
N ASP A 120 11.33 13.03 -1.60
CA ASP A 120 12.17 14.20 -1.35
C ASP A 120 13.27 13.88 -0.34
N GLU A 121 14.06 14.89 0.02
CA GLU A 121 15.17 14.79 0.98
C GLU A 121 14.76 14.25 2.36
N THR A 122 13.47 14.31 2.73
CA THR A 122 12.97 13.79 4.02
C THR A 122 12.76 12.28 4.02
N ASP A 123 13.04 11.60 2.91
CA ASP A 123 12.94 10.15 2.71
C ASP A 123 14.32 9.45 2.72
N GLU A 124 15.23 9.87 3.59
CA GLU A 124 16.64 9.44 3.68
C GLU A 124 16.87 7.92 3.68
N THR A 125 15.92 7.15 4.23
CA THR A 125 16.04 5.69 4.34
C THR A 125 15.44 4.94 3.17
N LEU A 126 14.71 5.60 2.26
CA LEU A 126 13.93 4.94 1.21
C LEU A 126 14.81 4.15 0.25
N LEU A 127 15.87 4.76 -0.30
CA LEU A 127 16.79 4.06 -1.20
C LEU A 127 17.60 2.99 -0.48
N ALA A 128 17.98 3.20 0.78
CA ALA A 128 18.64 2.18 1.58
C ALA A 128 17.74 0.96 1.84
N ASP A 129 16.44 1.18 2.09
CA ASP A 129 15.45 0.12 2.22
C ASP A 129 15.34 -0.65 0.89
N VAL A 130 15.14 0.02 -0.24
CA VAL A 130 15.03 -0.60 -1.59
C VAL A 130 16.26 -1.43 -1.95
N ALA A 131 17.44 -0.85 -1.75
CA ALA A 131 18.71 -1.47 -2.06
C ALA A 131 18.89 -2.79 -1.28
N SER A 132 18.47 -2.80 -0.02
CA SER A 132 18.55 -3.99 0.84
C SER A 132 17.69 -5.17 0.34
N PHE A 133 16.71 -4.90 -0.52
CA PHE A 133 15.89 -5.90 -1.22
C PHE A 133 16.42 -6.26 -2.61
N GLY A 134 17.32 -5.45 -3.18
CA GLY A 134 18.01 -5.69 -4.43
C GLY A 134 17.25 -5.30 -5.69
N SER A 135 16.22 -4.44 -5.59
CA SER A 135 15.49 -3.96 -6.78
C SER A 135 16.17 -2.73 -7.39
N THR A 136 17.01 -2.96 -8.41
CA THR A 136 17.69 -1.88 -9.16
C THR A 136 16.71 -1.01 -9.94
N ASP A 137 15.65 -1.60 -10.48
CA ASP A 137 14.62 -0.87 -11.24
C ASP A 137 13.85 0.12 -10.36
N THR A 138 13.38 -0.33 -9.20
CA THR A 138 12.71 0.56 -8.23
C THR A 138 13.67 1.60 -7.66
N PHE A 139 14.95 1.25 -7.49
CA PHE A 139 15.97 2.21 -7.08
C PHE A 139 16.13 3.34 -8.11
N LYS A 140 16.35 2.99 -9.39
CA LYS A 140 16.48 3.96 -10.50
C LYS A 140 15.25 4.86 -10.59
N LEU A 141 14.07 4.25 -10.55
CA LEU A 141 12.79 4.98 -10.59
C LEU A 141 12.66 5.99 -9.45
N LEU A 142 12.92 5.58 -8.21
CA LEU A 142 12.81 6.48 -7.06
C LEU A 142 13.89 7.57 -7.08
N ARG A 143 15.08 7.27 -7.59
CA ARG A 143 16.17 8.25 -7.76
C ARG A 143 15.83 9.33 -8.78
N GLU A 144 15.20 8.97 -9.90
CA GLU A 144 14.68 9.92 -10.89
C GLU A 144 13.62 10.86 -10.29
N HIS A 145 12.88 10.36 -9.30
CA HIS A 145 11.87 11.11 -8.54
C HIS A 145 12.44 11.86 -7.32
N GLY A 146 13.78 11.97 -7.18
CA GLY A 146 14.41 12.81 -6.16
C GLY A 146 14.79 12.11 -4.85
N ALA A 147 14.65 10.78 -4.77
CA ALA A 147 14.99 10.06 -3.55
C ALA A 147 16.47 10.26 -3.17
N PRO A 148 16.79 10.65 -1.92
CA PRO A 148 18.16 10.84 -1.47
C PRO A 148 18.87 9.50 -1.31
N ILE A 149 20.16 9.49 -1.66
CA ILE A 149 21.07 8.40 -1.31
C ILE A 149 21.63 8.73 0.07
N SER A 150 21.59 7.76 0.99
CA SER A 150 22.22 7.91 2.30
C SER A 150 23.46 7.04 2.41
N ASP A 151 24.36 7.38 3.33
CA ASP A 151 25.56 6.58 3.61
C ASP A 151 25.21 5.13 3.99
N SER A 152 24.01 4.92 4.53
CA SER A 152 23.48 3.60 4.89
C SER A 152 23.11 2.73 3.68
N THR A 153 22.95 3.32 2.48
CA THR A 153 22.55 2.61 1.26
C THR A 153 23.56 1.52 0.89
N LEU A 154 24.85 1.84 0.81
CA LEU A 154 25.90 0.86 0.48
C LEU A 154 26.15 -0.13 1.64
N HIS A 155 26.12 0.35 2.88
CA HIS A 155 26.35 -0.47 4.08
C HIS A 155 25.30 -1.58 4.24
N ASN A 156 24.01 -1.27 4.02
CA ASN A 156 22.93 -2.24 4.14
C ASN A 156 23.02 -3.35 3.08
N ASP A 157 23.45 -3.00 1.87
CA ASP A 157 23.56 -3.95 0.75
C ASP A 157 24.73 -4.91 0.90
N ALA A 158 25.88 -4.37 1.29
CA ALA A 158 27.05 -5.18 1.63
C ALA A 158 26.72 -6.16 2.76
N TRP A 159 26.01 -5.70 3.79
CA TRP A 159 25.58 -6.55 4.91
C TRP A 159 24.59 -7.66 4.48
N ARG A 160 23.69 -7.37 3.54
CA ARG A 160 22.69 -8.33 3.04
C ARG A 160 23.17 -9.20 1.88
N ALA A 161 24.45 -9.10 1.49
CA ALA A 161 25.06 -9.85 0.41
C ALA A 161 24.25 -9.76 -0.90
N ARG A 162 24.03 -8.53 -1.37
CA ARG A 162 23.37 -8.23 -2.66
C ARG A 162 24.40 -7.87 -3.74
N PRO A 163 25.13 -8.82 -4.33
CA PRO A 163 26.26 -8.52 -5.20
C PRO A 163 25.85 -7.71 -6.43
N GLU A 164 24.70 -7.99 -7.05
CA GLU A 164 24.23 -7.23 -8.22
C GLU A 164 23.92 -5.77 -7.86
N MET A 165 23.34 -5.53 -6.68
CA MET A 165 23.03 -4.19 -6.19
C MET A 165 24.31 -3.45 -5.78
N VAL A 166 25.26 -4.12 -5.13
CA VAL A 166 26.57 -3.54 -4.80
C VAL A 166 27.33 -3.12 -6.06
N THR A 167 27.39 -4.00 -7.07
CA THR A 167 27.98 -3.67 -8.37
C THR A 167 27.29 -2.47 -8.99
N PHE A 168 25.95 -2.44 -9.01
CA PHE A 168 25.19 -1.29 -9.50
C PHE A 168 25.51 0.01 -8.73
N LEU A 169 25.55 -0.02 -7.39
CA LEU A 169 25.84 1.16 -6.58
C LEU A 169 27.28 1.67 -6.74
N VAL A 170 28.26 0.77 -6.85
CA VAL A 170 29.68 1.13 -7.03
C VAL A 170 29.95 1.58 -8.46
N ASP A 171 29.50 0.81 -9.46
CA ASP A 171 29.91 1.00 -10.85
C ASP A 171 29.03 2.01 -11.59
N GLU A 172 27.71 2.04 -11.35
CA GLU A 172 26.79 2.96 -12.05
C GLU A 172 26.49 4.22 -11.25
N ILE A 173 26.39 4.13 -9.91
CA ILE A 173 26.06 5.28 -9.05
C ILE A 173 27.32 5.97 -8.50
N GLY A 174 28.46 5.27 -8.46
CA GLY A 174 29.73 5.83 -7.98
C GLY A 174 29.79 6.00 -6.46
N LEU A 175 29.00 5.23 -5.71
CA LEU A 175 29.09 5.18 -4.25
C LEU A 175 30.32 4.37 -3.85
N ALA A 176 31.35 5.04 -3.36
CA ALA A 176 32.60 4.45 -2.88
C ALA A 176 32.91 4.90 -1.44
#